data_AF-A0AAW9EEB4-F1
#
_entry.id   AF-A0AAW9EEB4-F1
#
_cell.length_a   1.000
_cell.length_b   1.000
_cell.length_c   1.000
_cell.angle_alpha   90.00
_cell.angle_beta   90.00
_cell.angle_gamma   90.00
#
_symmetry.space_group_name_H-M   'P 1'
#
loop_
_entity.id
_entity.type
_entity.pdbx_description
1 polymer ?
#
loop_
_entity_poly.entity_id
_entity_poly.type
_entity_poly.pdbx_seq_one_letter_code
_entity_poly.pdbx_strand_id
1 'polypeptide(L)' 'MRFWFILVAALFLAGCSSHRAPPPNPRLSDSITVIASLNDQLSNWRGTPYRYGGMSRGGVDCSGFV' A
#
# COMPACT_ATOMS: atom_id res chain seq x y z
N MET A 1 37.92 -14.11 -2.62
CA MET A 1 36.72 -14.97 -2.72
C MET A 1 35.53 -14.46 -1.90
N ARG A 2 35.64 -14.20 -0.59
CA ARG A 2 34.51 -13.74 0.24
C ARG A 2 33.97 -12.34 -0.12
N PHE A 3 34.86 -11.39 -0.40
CA PHE A 3 34.50 -10.01 -0.75
C PHE A 3 33.71 -9.89 -2.06
N TRP A 4 33.94 -10.80 -3.01
CA TRP A 4 33.21 -10.84 -4.27
C TRP A 4 31.71 -11.12 -4.06
N PHE A 5 31.38 -12.08 -3.18
CA PHE A 5 29.99 -12.38 -2.84
C PHE A 5 29.28 -11.20 -2.16
N ILE A 6 29.98 -10.46 -1.29
CA ILE A 6 29.42 -9.26 -0.64
C ILE A 6 29.15 -8.17 -1.67
N LEU A 7 30.07 -7.97 -2.62
CA LEU A 7 29.95 -6.96 -3.67
C LEU A 7 28.77 -7.27 -4.62
N VAL A 8 28.63 -8.54 -5.02
CA VAL A 8 27.50 -9.01 -5.83
C VAL A 8 26.18 -8.84 -5.07
N ALA A 9 26.10 -9.23 -3.79
CA ALA A 9 24.90 -9.05 -2.99
C ALA A 9 24.51 -7.57 -2.85
N ALA A 10 25.47 -6.67 -2.60
CA ALA A 10 25.22 -5.24 -2.51
C ALA A 10 24.68 -4.65 -3.83
N LEU A 11 25.20 -5.10 -4.97
CA LEU A 11 24.69 -4.72 -6.31
C LEU A 11 23.24 -5.17 -6.54
N PHE A 12 22.87 -6.36 -6.06
CA PHE A 12 21.48 -6.85 -6.15
C PHE A 12 20.52 -6.05 -5.25
N LEU A 13 20.94 -5.67 -4.04
CA LEU A 13 20.08 -4.92 -3.12
C LEU A 13 19.89 -3.44 -3.52
N ALA A 14 20.85 -2.84 -4.25
CA ALA A 14 20.74 -1.46 -4.71
C ALA A 14 19.60 -1.25 -5.74
N GLY A 15 19.13 -2.30 -6.40
CA GLY A 15 18.04 -2.23 -7.39
C GLY A 15 16.64 -1.98 -6.81
N CYS A 16 16.43 -2.24 -5.52
CA CYS A 16 15.11 -2.12 -4.90
C CYS A 16 14.70 -0.68 -4.58
N SER A 17 15.62 0.30 -4.65
CA SER A 17 15.35 1.69 -4.26
C SER A 17 14.91 2.60 -5.41
N SER A 18 14.82 2.11 -6.64
CA SER A 18 14.58 2.97 -7.82
C SER A 18 13.10 3.34 -8.07
N HIS A 19 12.22 3.17 -7.08
CA HIS A 19 10.81 3.54 -7.22
C HIS A 19 10.66 5.06 -7.03
N ARG A 20 10.47 5.80 -8.14
CA ARG A 20 9.97 7.19 -8.07
C ARG A 20 8.48 7.15 -7.75
N ALA A 21 8.08 7.88 -6.70
CA ALA A 21 6.68 8.13 -6.46
C ALA A 21 6.06 8.79 -7.71
N PRO A 22 4.91 8.29 -8.19
CA PRO A 22 4.17 8.97 -9.24
C PRO A 22 3.82 10.40 -8.80
N PRO A 23 3.66 11.34 -9.74
CA PRO A 23 3.12 12.65 -9.40
C PRO A 23 1.76 12.48 -8.69
N PRO A 24 1.44 13.33 -7.70
CA PRO A 24 0.18 13.26 -6.98
C PRO A 24 -0.99 13.28 -7.96
N ASN A 25 -1.94 12.36 -7.78
CA ASN A 25 -3.11 12.31 -8.65
C ASN A 25 -3.92 13.61 -8.48
N PRO A 26 -4.09 14.45 -9.52
CA PRO A 26 -4.76 15.74 -9.41
C PRO A 26 -6.23 15.63 -8.96
N ARG A 27 -6.84 14.43 -9.06
CA ARG A 27 -8.19 14.18 -8.54
C ARG A 27 -8.26 14.21 -7.01
N LEU A 28 -7.15 14.02 -6.30
CA LEU A 28 -7.10 14.15 -4.84
C LEU A 28 -7.25 15.60 -4.37
N SER A 29 -7.09 16.58 -5.28
CA SER A 29 -7.30 18.00 -4.99
C SER A 29 -8.80 18.36 -4.89
N ASP A 30 -9.69 17.52 -5.43
CA ASP A 30 -11.13 17.74 -5.40
C ASP A 30 -11.76 17.01 -4.20
N SER A 31 -12.15 17.79 -3.18
CA SER A 31 -12.72 17.27 -1.95
C SER A 31 -14.03 16.51 -2.17
N ILE A 32 -14.84 16.87 -3.17
CA ILE A 32 -16.11 16.18 -3.44
C ILE A 32 -15.83 14.77 -3.95
N THR A 33 -14.91 14.63 -4.91
CA THR A 33 -14.50 13.33 -5.43
C THR A 33 -13.89 12.45 -4.34
N VAL A 34 -13.04 13.03 -3.48
CA VAL A 34 -12.43 12.30 -2.35
C VAL A 34 -13.48 11.81 -1.36
N ILE A 35 -14.42 12.68 -0.95
CA ILE A 35 -15.49 12.33 -0.01
C ILE A 35 -16.38 11.22 -0.60
N ALA A 36 -16.73 11.30 -1.89
CA ALA A 36 -17.52 10.27 -2.54
C ALA A 36 -16.80 8.91 -2.54
N SER A 37 -15.50 8.89 -2.85
CA SER A 37 -14.70 7.65 -2.84
C SER A 37 -14.56 7.06 -1.44
N LEU A 38 -14.34 7.89 -0.42
CA LEU A 38 -14.27 7.43 0.97
C LEU A 38 -15.60 6.86 1.46
N ASN A 39 -16.72 7.47 1.06
CA ASN A 39 -18.05 6.93 1.38
C ASN A 39 -18.33 5.61 0.68
N ASP A 40 -17.85 5.42 -0.55
CA ASP A 40 -17.96 4.14 -1.25
C ASP A 40 -17.13 3.05 -0.54
N GLN A 41 -15.90 3.37 -0.11
CA GLN A 41 -15.11 2.46 0.70
C GLN A 41 -15.80 2.13 2.03
N LEU A 42 -16.38 3.12 2.72
CA LEU A 42 -17.16 2.88 3.93
C LEU A 42 -18.37 1.98 3.65
N SER A 43 -19.17 2.29 2.63
CA SER A 43 -20.36 1.52 2.23
C SER A 43 -20.02 0.06 1.98
N ASN A 44 -18.93 -0.16 1.24
CA ASN A 44 -18.40 -1.48 1.04
C ASN A 44 -18.03 -2.06 2.40
N TRP A 45 -16.99 -1.58 3.07
CA TRP A 45 -16.32 -2.26 4.19
C TRP A 45 -17.05 -2.26 5.52
N ARG A 46 -18.10 -1.46 5.67
CA ARG A 46 -18.93 -1.42 6.87
C ARG A 46 -19.40 -2.82 7.28
N GLY A 47 -19.15 -3.19 8.52
CA GLY A 47 -19.53 -4.48 9.09
C GLY A 47 -18.52 -5.62 8.86
N THR A 48 -17.42 -5.38 8.14
CA THR A 48 -16.31 -6.35 8.06
C THR A 48 -15.73 -6.57 9.46
N PRO A 49 -15.68 -7.81 9.97
CA PRO A 49 -15.12 -8.07 11.28
C PRO A 49 -13.62 -7.79 11.30
N TYR A 50 -13.10 -7.38 12.46
CA TYR A 50 -11.65 -7.25 12.63
C TYR A 50 -11.00 -8.63 12.68
N ARG A 51 -9.89 -8.81 11.96
CA ARG A 51 -9.04 -10.01 12.06
C ARG A 51 -7.59 -9.62 11.89
N TYR A 52 -6.74 -9.92 12.86
CA TYR A 52 -5.31 -9.63 12.78
C TYR A 52 -4.67 -10.31 11.56
N GLY A 53 -3.92 -9.56 10.75
CA GLY A 53 -3.39 -10.01 9.45
C GLY A 53 -4.47 -10.16 8.36
N GLY A 54 -5.66 -9.60 8.58
CA GLY A 54 -6.81 -9.74 7.70
C GLY A 54 -6.72 -8.82 6.47
N MET A 55 -6.96 -9.39 5.30
CA MET A 55 -6.87 -8.70 4.00
C MET A 55 -8.17 -8.86 3.17
N SER A 56 -9.32 -9.11 3.80
CA SER A 56 -10.54 -9.49 3.09
C SER A 56 -11.84 -9.07 3.78
N ARG A 57 -12.97 -9.19 3.07
CA ARG A 57 -14.34 -8.96 3.56
C ARG A 57 -14.78 -9.86 4.72
N GLY A 58 -14.10 -10.99 4.90
CA GLY A 58 -14.37 -11.91 6.03
C GLY A 58 -13.56 -11.58 7.29
N GLY A 59 -12.71 -10.55 7.25
CA GLY A 59 -11.76 -10.25 8.31
C GLY A 59 -10.66 -9.32 7.81
N VAL A 60 -10.61 -8.10 8.33
CA VAL A 60 -9.62 -7.07 7.95
C VAL A 60 -8.93 -6.50 9.19
N ASP A 61 -7.65 -6.14 9.08
CA ASP A 61 -6.97 -5.34 10.11
C ASP A 61 -6.74 -3.89 9.66
N CYS A 62 -6.10 -3.08 10.51
CA CYS A 62 -5.85 -1.68 10.21
C CYS A 62 -4.92 -1.48 9.00
N SER A 63 -3.96 -2.39 8.77
CA SER A 63 -3.04 -2.32 7.63
C SER A 63 -3.66 -2.86 6.33
N GLY A 64 -4.57 -3.82 6.41
CA GLY A 64 -5.28 -4.40 5.27
C GLY A 64 -6.49 -3.61 4.81
N PHE A 65 -6.90 -2.60 5.58
CA PHE A 65 -7.97 -1.67 5.21
C PHE A 65 -7.47 -0.44 4.42
N VAL A 66 -6.17 -0.11 4.53
CA VAL A 66 -5.52 1.05 3.89
C VAL A 66 -4.95 0.65 2.54
#